data_AF-A0A917DKB2-F1
#
_entry.id   AF-A0A917DKB2-F1
#
_cell.length_a   1.000
_cell.length_b   1.000
_cell.length_c   1.000
_cell.angle_alpha   90.00
_cell.angle_beta   90.00
_cell.angle_gamma   90.00
#
_symmetry.space_group_name_H-M   'P 1'
#
loop_
_entity.id
_entity.type
_entity.pdbx_description
1 polymer ?
#
loop_
_entity_poly.entity_id
_entity_poly.type
_entity_poly.pdbx_seq_one_letter_code
_entity_poly.pdbx_strand_id
1 'polypeptide(L)' 'MKIIIQNISEFDGAGSLSNYVLRIDDMTISYFQHDRTAGLGQCLRSAADAADAADEHHAWTLKKMLEKDG' A
#
# COMPACT_ATOMS: atom_id res chain seq x y z
N MET A 1 17.08 -1.98 5.19
CA MET A 1 15.93 -1.80 4.28
C MET A 1 15.11 -3.07 4.27
N LYS A 2 14.00 -3.04 4.99
CA LYS A 2 13.05 -4.15 5.13
C LYS A 2 11.69 -3.70 4.60
N ILE A 3 11.10 -4.50 3.71
CA ILE A 3 9.71 -4.31 3.29
C ILE A 3 8.82 -5.09 4.26
N ILE A 4 7.80 -4.44 4.80
CA ILE A 4 6.85 -5.03 5.74
C ILE A 4 5.44 -4.91 5.15
N ILE A 5 4.80 -6.05 4.95
CA ILE A 5 3.37 -6.16 4.63
C ILE A 5 2.69 -6.74 5.86
N GLN A 6 1.82 -5.96 6.50
CA GLN A 6 1.17 -6.37 7.75
C GLN A 6 -0.35 -6.27 7.61
N ASN A 7 -1.05 -7.36 7.95
CA ASN A 7 -2.49 -7.35 8.14
C ASN A 7 -2.83 -6.53 9.39
N ILE A 8 -3.71 -5.55 9.24
CA ILE A 8 -4.19 -4.64 10.29
C ILE A 8 -5.71 -4.79 10.54
N SER A 9 -6.36 -5.77 9.93
CA SER A 9 -7.76 -6.08 10.24
C SER A 9 -7.92 -6.64 11.64
N GLU A 10 -8.92 -6.13 12.38
CA GLU A 10 -9.29 -6.63 13.72
C GLU A 10 -9.94 -8.03 13.67
N PHE A 11 -10.57 -8.38 12.54
CA PHE A 11 -11.22 -9.67 12.33
C PHE A 11 -10.53 -10.48 11.25
N ASP A 12 -10.14 -11.70 11.61
CA ASP A 12 -9.34 -12.58 10.76
C ASP A 12 -10.21 -13.71 10.15
N GLY A 13 -11.27 -13.33 9.42
CA GLY A 13 -12.18 -14.29 8.76
C GLY A 13 -11.69 -14.72 7.37
N ALA A 14 -11.57 -16.03 7.13
CA ALA A 14 -11.29 -16.58 5.80
C ALA A 14 -12.40 -16.17 4.80
N GLY A 15 -12.01 -15.65 3.63
CA GLY A 15 -12.94 -15.19 2.59
C GLY A 15 -13.43 -13.75 2.73
N SER A 16 -12.83 -12.96 3.63
CA SER A 16 -13.09 -11.53 3.75
C SER A 16 -11.89 -10.68 3.30
N LEU A 17 -12.16 -9.55 2.65
CA LEU A 17 -11.16 -8.53 2.36
C LEU A 17 -10.52 -8.05 3.67
N SER A 18 -9.22 -8.31 3.82
CA SER A 18 -8.45 -7.84 4.96
C SER A 18 -7.68 -6.57 4.57
N ASN A 19 -7.51 -5.64 5.52
CA ASN A 19 -6.75 -4.42 5.33
C ASN A 19 -5.28 -4.67 5.68
N TYR A 20 -4.38 -4.20 4.84
CA TYR A 20 -2.95 -4.31 5.01
C TYR A 20 -2.29 -2.93 4.96
N VAL A 21 -1.17 -2.82 5.67
CA VAL A 21 -0.25 -1.69 5.56
C VAL A 21 1.06 -2.16 4.93
N LEU A 22 1.55 -1.40 3.95
CA LEU A 22 2.87 -1.55 3.35
C LEU A 22 3.81 -0.52 3.98
N ARG A 23 4.94 -1.00 4.51
CA ARG A 23 5.98 -0.16 5.11
C ARG A 23 7.36 -0.49 4.57
N ILE A 24 8.22 0.53 4.49
CA ILE A 24 9.67 0.37 4.31
C ILE A 24 10.32 0.81 5.62
N ASP A 25 10.98 -0.13 6.28
CA ASP A 25 11.45 0.02 7.65
C ASP A 25 10.28 0.50 8.56
N ASP A 26 10.35 1.70 9.12
CA ASP A 26 9.27 2.26 9.97
C ASP A 26 8.32 3.22 9.24
N MET A 27 8.55 3.48 7.95
CA MET A 27 7.75 4.42 7.17
C MET A 27 6.57 3.73 6.51
N THR A 28 5.36 4.23 6.77
CA THR A 28 4.16 3.82 6.02
C THR A 28 4.17 4.40 4.63
N ILE A 29 4.12 3.51 3.63
CA ILE A 29 4.08 3.87 2.21
C ILE A 29 2.63 3.94 1.74
N SER A 30 1.86 2.88 2.01
CA SER A 30 0.50 2.77 1.51
C SER A 30 -0.33 1.78 2.32
N TYR A 31 -1.65 1.84 2.12
CA TYR A 31 -2.63 0.88 2.62
C TYR A 31 -3.30 0.20 1.43
N PHE A 32 -3.56 -1.10 1.56
CA PHE A 32 -4.25 -1.85 0.52
C PHE A 32 -5.13 -2.94 1.12
N GLN A 33 -6.06 -3.45 0.31
CA GLN A 33 -6.92 -4.55 0.73
C GLN A 33 -6.57 -5.81 -0.06
N HIS A 34 -6.66 -6.96 0.60
CA HIS A 34 -6.39 -8.24 -0.02
C HIS A 34 -7.22 -9.35 0.62
N ASP A 35 -7.79 -10.22 -0.21
CA ASP A 35 -8.44 -11.46 0.22
C ASP A 35 -7.38 -12.55 0.40
N ARG A 36 -7.24 -13.05 1.63
CA ARG A 36 -6.26 -14.10 1.99
C ARG A 36 -6.41 -15.39 1.19
N THR A 37 -7.61 -15.69 0.69
CA THR A 37 -7.85 -16.89 -0.12
C THR A 37 -7.23 -16.79 -1.52
N ALA A 38 -6.92 -15.57 -1.99
CA ALA A 38 -6.26 -15.34 -3.28
C ALA A 38 -4.74 -15.63 -3.25
N GLY A 39 -4.18 -15.83 -2.04
CA GLY A 39 -2.81 -16.30 -1.86
C GLY A 39 -1.71 -15.23 -1.95
N LEU A 40 -0.49 -15.62 -1.57
CA LEU A 40 0.64 -14.72 -1.38
C LEU A 40 1.03 -13.95 -2.65
N GLY A 41 1.00 -14.60 -3.82
CA GLY A 41 1.38 -13.96 -5.09
C GLY A 41 0.48 -12.76 -5.42
N GLN A 42 -0.83 -12.90 -5.19
CA GLN A 42 -1.78 -11.81 -5.38
C GLN A 42 -1.60 -10.72 -4.31
N CYS A 43 -1.28 -11.09 -3.07
CA CYS A 43 -0.97 -10.13 -2.01
C CYS A 43 0.23 -9.23 -2.38
N LEU A 44 1.31 -9.85 -2.87
CA LEU A 44 2.52 -9.12 -3.29
C LEU A 44 2.24 -8.21 -4.48
N ARG A 45 1.40 -8.64 -5.43
CA ARG A 45 0.97 -7.79 -6.55
C ARG A 45 0.18 -6.58 -6.06
N SER A 46 -0.82 -6.78 -5.20
CA SER A 46 -1.58 -5.67 -4.61
C SER A 46 -0.71 -4.71 -3.81
N ALA A 47 0.31 -5.21 -3.11
CA ALA A 47 1.27 -4.36 -2.41
C ALA A 47 2.14 -3.53 -3.39
N ALA A 48 2.58 -4.11 -4.51
CA ALA A 48 3.32 -3.40 -5.55
C ALA A 48 2.46 -2.30 -6.20
N ASP A 49 1.23 -2.65 -6.61
CA ASP A 49 0.29 -1.69 -7.21
C ASP A 49 0.00 -0.51 -6.24
N ALA A 50 -0.11 -0.80 -4.94
CA ALA A 50 -0.33 0.22 -3.92
C ALA A 50 0.91 1.10 -3.67
N ALA A 51 2.12 0.59 -3.90
CA ALA A 51 3.35 1.37 -3.83
C ALA A 51 3.49 2.30 -5.04
N ASP A 52 3.23 1.78 -6.25
CA ASP A 52 3.28 2.56 -7.49
C ASP A 52 2.27 3.72 -7.45
N ALA A 53 1.03 3.46 -7.00
CA ALA A 53 0.02 4.50 -6.84
C ALA A 53 0.41 5.58 -5.82
N ALA A 54 1.13 5.21 -4.75
CA ALA A 54 1.61 6.17 -3.76
C ALA A 54 2.71 7.08 -4.34
N ASP A 55 3.61 6.52 -5.16
CA ASP A 55 4.67 7.28 -5.84
C ASP A 55 4.08 8.25 -6.88
N GLU A 56 3.13 7.80 -7.69
CA GLU A 56 2.43 8.67 -8.65
C GLU A 56 1.71 9.82 -7.96
N HIS A 57 1.03 9.57 -6.85
CA HIS A 57 0.37 10.61 -6.06
C HIS A 57 1.37 11.61 -5.48
N HIS A 58 2.52 11.13 -4.99
CA HIS A 58 3.59 11.98 -4.47
C HIS A 58 4.17 12.87 -5.57
N ALA A 59 4.49 12.30 -6.74
CA ALA A 59 4.99 13.03 -7.89
C ALA A 59 4.00 14.09 -8.40
N TRP A 60 2.71 13.74 -8.47
CA TRP A 60 1.65 14.69 -8.84
C TRP A 60 1.55 15.85 -7.84
N THR A 61 1.58 15.55 -6.54
CA THR A 61 1.49 16.56 -5.48
C THR A 61 2.67 17.53 -5.53
N LEU A 62 3.89 17.03 -5.69
CA LEU A 62 5.09 17.85 -5.82
C LEU A 62 5.02 18.77 -7.04
N LYS A 63 4.58 18.25 -8.21
CA LYS A 63 4.41 19.05 -9.42
C LYS A 63 3.42 20.20 -9.21
N LYS A 64 2.30 19.95 -8.52
CA LYS A 64 1.30 20.98 -8.23
C LYS A 64 1.78 22.06 -7.28
N MET A 65 2.64 21.71 -6.32
CA MET A 65 3.28 22.70 -5.44
C MET A 65 4.23 23.61 -6.23
N LEU A 66 5.06 23.03 -7.11
CA LEU A 66 6.00 23.78 -7.95
C LEU A 66 5.30 24.70 -8.97
N GLU A 67 4.16 24.30 -9.54
CA GLU A 67 3.36 25.13 -10.46
C GLU A 67 2.68 26.34 -9.77
N LYS A 68 2.51 26.30 -8.44
CA LYS A 68 1.78 27.34 -7.69
C LYS A 68 2.67 28.49 -7.21
N ASP A 69 3.98 28.24 -7.11
CA ASP A 69 4.99 29.21 -6.66
C ASP A 69 5.71 29.92 -7.83
N GLY A 70 5.35 29.59 -9.07
CA GLY A 70 5.94 30.13 -10.31
C GLY A 70 5.10 31.17 -11.02
#